data_AF-A0A7Y5W6P4-F1
#
_entry.id   AF-A0A7Y5W6P4-F1
#
_cell.length_a   1.000
_cell.length_b   1.000
_cell.length_c   1.000
_cell.angle_alpha   90.00
_cell.angle_beta   90.00
_cell.angle_gamma   90.00
#
_symmetry.space_group_name_H-M   'P 1'
#
loop_
_entity.id
_entity.type
_entity.pdbx_description
1 polymer ?
#
loop_
_entity_poly.entity_id
_entity_poly.type
_entity_poly.pdbx_seq_one_letter_code
_entity_poly.pdbx_strand_id
1 'polypeptide(L)' 'MKKAAGRKAKSRTSNELRGEYRFDYSKAKPNRFASRVDKARLVVALDPDVSEVFTTPEAVNKVLRALIEAMPTNHA' A
#
# COMPACT_ATOMS: atom_id res chain seq x y z
N MET A 1 5.16 36.78 49.81
CA MET A 1 4.93 35.48 49.12
C MET A 1 4.81 35.74 47.63
N LYS A 2 5.72 35.25 46.78
CA LYS A 2 5.62 35.41 45.31
C LYS A 2 4.83 34.22 44.74
N LYS A 3 3.68 34.47 44.13
CA LYS A 3 2.91 33.42 43.43
C LYS A 3 3.60 33.07 42.10
N ALA A 4 3.80 31.78 41.86
CA ALA A 4 4.33 31.28 40.59
C ALA A 4 3.27 31.40 39.49
N ALA A 5 3.67 31.96 38.34
CA ALA A 5 2.80 32.07 37.17
C ALA A 5 2.45 30.66 36.64
N GLY A 6 1.15 30.39 36.48
CA GLY A 6 0.64 29.10 36.04
C GLY A 6 1.18 28.70 34.66
N ARG A 7 1.59 27.43 34.54
CA ARG A 7 1.99 26.83 33.25
C ARG A 7 0.78 26.87 32.31
N LYS A 8 0.83 27.67 31.24
CA LYS A 8 -0.13 27.59 30.13
C LYS A 8 -0.05 26.19 29.54
N ALA A 9 -1.17 25.46 29.58
CA ALA A 9 -1.31 24.20 28.87
C ALA A 9 -1.04 24.44 27.39
N LYS A 10 -0.01 23.78 26.85
CA LYS A 10 0.35 23.84 25.44
C LYS A 10 -0.84 23.24 24.67
N SER A 11 -1.61 24.11 24.00
CA SER A 11 -2.65 23.70 23.06
C SER A 11 -2.06 22.63 22.15
N ARG A 12 -2.71 21.47 22.07
CA ARG A 12 -2.34 20.41 21.15
C ARG A 12 -2.32 21.03 19.76
N THR A 13 -1.11 21.25 19.23
CA THR A 13 -0.91 21.72 17.86
C THR A 13 -1.74 20.80 16.99
N SER A 14 -2.65 21.38 16.20
CA SER A 14 -3.51 20.62 15.33
C SER A 14 -2.65 19.64 14.53
N ASN A 15 -3.11 18.39 14.43
CA ASN A 15 -2.46 17.34 13.65
C ASN A 15 -2.64 17.60 12.13
N GLU A 16 -2.67 18.88 11.75
CA GLU A 16 -2.97 19.37 10.43
C GLU A 16 -1.68 19.59 9.66
N LEU A 17 -1.71 19.22 8.39
CA LEU A 17 -0.63 19.53 7.47
C LEU A 17 -0.51 21.06 7.32
N ARG A 18 0.73 21.53 7.20
CA ARG A 18 1.00 22.95 7.02
C ARG A 18 0.37 23.46 5.71
N GLY A 19 0.15 24.77 5.63
CA GLY A 19 -0.50 25.41 4.47
C GLY A 19 0.16 25.09 3.13
N GLU A 20 1.48 24.92 3.10
CA GLU A 20 2.23 24.57 1.89
C GLU A 20 1.90 23.19 1.30
N TYR A 21 1.27 22.29 2.07
CA TYR A 21 0.86 20.96 1.61
C TYR A 21 -0.54 20.94 0.98
N ARG A 22 -1.18 22.10 0.79
CA ARG A 22 -2.44 22.22 0.05
C ARG A 22 -2.16 22.28 -1.45
N PHE A 23 -1.98 21.11 -2.07
CA PHE A 23 -1.70 21.02 -3.50
C PHE A 23 -2.97 21.13 -4.34
N ASP A 24 -2.88 21.89 -5.44
CA ASP A 24 -3.90 21.96 -6.48
C ASP A 24 -3.67 20.84 -7.50
N TYR A 25 -4.32 19.69 -7.29
CA TYR A 25 -4.15 18.51 -8.13
C TYR A 25 -4.69 18.68 -9.56
N SER A 26 -5.47 19.73 -9.85
CA SER A 26 -5.88 20.04 -11.24
C SER A 26 -4.70 20.48 -12.12
N LYS A 27 -3.63 20.98 -11.50
CA LYS A 27 -2.37 21.37 -12.16
C LYS A 27 -1.32 20.27 -12.11
N ALA A 28 -1.64 19.11 -11.51
CA ALA A 28 -0.69 18.02 -11.40
C ALA A 28 -0.39 17.41 -12.78
N LYS A 29 0.88 17.06 -13.01
CA LYS A 29 1.25 16.31 -14.21
C LYS A 29 0.83 14.84 -14.04
N PRO A 30 0.37 14.17 -15.12
CA PRO A 30 0.13 12.74 -15.10
C PRO A 30 1.37 11.98 -14.60
N ASN A 31 1.16 10.95 -13.77
CA ASN A 31 2.24 10.17 -13.22
C ASN A 31 3.02 9.46 -14.35
N ARG A 32 4.29 9.84 -14.55
CA ARG A 32 5.19 9.26 -15.57
C ARG A 32 5.43 7.75 -15.43
N PHE A 33 5.09 7.17 -14.28
CA PHE A 33 5.18 5.74 -14.02
C PHE A 33 3.85 5.01 -14.21
N ALA A 34 2.73 5.73 -14.36
CA ALA A 34 1.41 5.10 -14.51
C ALA A 34 1.33 4.23 -15.78
N SER A 35 2.04 4.59 -16.84
CA SER A 35 2.15 3.77 -18.06
C SER A 35 3.02 2.53 -17.91
N ARG A 36 3.88 2.47 -16.88
CA ARG A 36 4.74 1.31 -16.60
C ARG A 36 4.01 0.22 -15.82
N VAL A 37 2.88 0.57 -15.21
CA VAL A 37 1.98 -0.39 -14.59
C VAL A 37 1.08 -0.89 -15.71
N ASP A 38 1.36 -2.11 -16.18
CA ASP A 38 0.41 -2.82 -17.02
C ASP A 38 -0.92 -2.90 -16.26
N LYS A 39 -1.98 -2.32 -16.82
CA LYS A 39 -3.30 -2.29 -16.18
C LYS A 39 -3.86 -3.69 -15.92
N ALA A 40 -3.35 -4.70 -16.63
CA ALA A 40 -3.71 -6.10 -16.43
C ALA A 40 -2.89 -6.78 -15.30
N ARG A 41 -1.86 -6.12 -14.76
CA ARG A 41 -0.99 -6.74 -13.74
C ARG A 41 -1.65 -6.69 -12.37
N LEU A 42 -2.22 -7.83 -11.97
CA LEU A 42 -2.66 -8.06 -10.60
C LEU A 42 -1.46 -8.36 -9.70
N VAL A 43 -1.34 -7.63 -8.59
CA VAL A 43 -0.34 -7.89 -7.55
C VAL A 43 -1.03 -8.61 -6.40
N VAL A 44 -0.50 -9.77 -6.01
CA VAL A 44 -1.00 -10.58 -4.90
C VAL A 44 0.08 -10.59 -3.81
N ALA A 45 -0.30 -10.27 -2.57
CA ALA A 45 0.56 -10.44 -1.42
C ALA A 45 0.44 -11.88 -0.91
N LEU A 46 1.58 -12.52 -0.66
CA LEU A 46 1.63 -13.84 -0.01
C LEU A 46 1.80 -13.63 1.49
N ASP A 47 1.23 -14.55 2.27
CA ASP A 47 1.49 -14.60 3.71
C ASP A 47 2.97 -14.97 3.98
N PRO A 48 3.53 -14.56 5.13
CA PRO A 48 4.96 -14.74 5.41
C PRO A 48 5.45 -16.19 5.29
N ASP A 49 4.70 -17.13 5.85
CA ASP A 49 4.97 -18.57 5.81
C ASP A 49 4.98 -19.14 4.38
N VAL A 50 4.07 -18.67 3.53
CA VAL A 50 4.03 -19.06 2.12
C VAL A 50 5.21 -18.46 1.34
N SER A 51 5.58 -17.22 1.65
CA SER A 51 6.68 -16.51 0.98
C SER A 51 8.07 -17.07 1.31
N GLU A 52 8.23 -17.73 2.46
CA GLU A 52 9.45 -18.44 2.82
C GLU A 52 9.71 -19.64 1.90
N VAL A 53 8.63 -20.30 1.46
CA VAL A 53 8.70 -21.47 0.56
C VAL A 53 8.81 -21.02 -0.90
N PHE A 54 8.05 -20.00 -1.30
CA PHE A 54 8.00 -19.52 -2.67
C PHE A 54 8.64 -18.13 -2.80
N THR A 55 9.93 -18.12 -3.12
CA THR A 55 10.72 -16.88 -3.22
C THR A 55 10.67 -16.19 -4.59
N THR A 56 10.10 -16.84 -5.61
CA THR A 56 9.99 -16.27 -6.96
C THR A 56 8.57 -16.41 -7.53
N PRO A 57 8.12 -15.43 -8.35
CA PRO A 57 6.81 -15.50 -8.98
C PRO A 57 6.67 -16.69 -9.94
N GLU A 58 7.76 -17.16 -10.55
CA GLU A 58 7.75 -18.35 -11.42
C GLU A 58 7.41 -19.61 -10.62
N ALA A 59 7.98 -19.76 -9.42
CA ALA A 59 7.73 -20.92 -8.55
C ALA A 59 6.26 -20.99 -8.11
N VAL A 60 5.70 -19.85 -7.67
CA VAL A 60 4.28 -19.74 -7.30
C VAL A 60 3.39 -20.10 -8.48
N ASN A 61 3.60 -19.46 -9.63
CA ASN A 61 2.75 -19.65 -10.80
C ASN A 61 2.81 -21.07 -11.35
N LYS A 62 3.98 -21.73 -11.29
CA LYS A 62 4.12 -23.12 -11.71
C LYS A 62 3.24 -24.06 -10.89
N VAL A 63 3.26 -23.91 -9.56
CA VAL A 63 2.45 -24.74 -8.66
C VAL A 63 0.96 -24.45 -8.82
N LEU A 64 0.56 -23.18 -8.86
CA LEU A 64 -0.85 -22.81 -9.05
C LEU A 64 -1.41 -23.34 -10.38
N ARG A 65 -0.62 -23.31 -11.47
CA ARG A 65 -1.04 -23.90 -12.75
C ARG A 65 -1.19 -25.40 -12.69
N ALA A 66 -0.24 -26.11 -12.07
CA ALA A 66 -0.33 -27.55 -11.88
C ALA A 66 -1.56 -27.94 -11.03
N LEU A 67 -1.89 -27.14 -10.01
CA LEU A 67 -3.12 -27.32 -9.22
C LEU A 67 -4.37 -27.07 -10.06
N ILE A 68 -4.39 -26.04 -10.90
CA ILE A 68 -5.52 -25.78 -11.82
C ILE A 68 -5.73 -26.95 -12.78
N GLU A 69 -4.64 -27.53 -13.33
CA GLU A 69 -4.71 -28.70 -14.21
C GLU A 69 -5.19 -29.97 -13.48
N ALA A 70 -4.80 -30.14 -12.22
CA ALA A 70 -5.16 -31.30 -11.41
C ALA A 70 -6.56 -31.19 -10.78
N MET A 71 -7.12 -29.98 -10.67
CA MET A 71 -8.44 -29.77 -10.11
C MET A 71 -9.52 -30.21 -11.12
N PRO A 72 -10.56 -30.94 -10.68
CA PRO A 72 -11.66 -31.29 -11.55
C PRO A 72 -12.31 -30.00 -12.07
N THR A 73 -12.43 -29.88 -13.39
CA THR A 73 -13.07 -28.75 -14.02
C THR A 73 -14.56 -28.78 -13.68
N ASN A 74 -14.94 -28.12 -12.59
CA ASN A 74 -16.33 -27.82 -12.33
C ASN A 74 -16.74 -26.68 -13.28
N HIS A 75 -16.92 -27.01 -14.55
CA HIS A 75 -17.68 -26.20 -15.48
C HIS A 75 -19.14 -26.25 -14.99
N ALA A 76 -19.52 -25.27 -14.18
CA ALA A 76 -20.92 -24.88 -14.02
C ALA A 76 -21.30 -23.88 -15.12
#